data_AF-A0A2V8WWJ4-F1
#
_entry.id   AF-A0A2V8WWJ4-F1
#
_cell.length_a   1.000
_cell.length_b   1.000
_cell.length_c   1.000
_cell.angle_alpha   90.00
_cell.angle_beta   90.00
_cell.angle_gamma   90.00
#
_symmetry.space_group_name_H-M   'P 1'
#
loop_
_entity.id
_entity.type
_entity.pdbx_description
1 polymer ?
#
loop_
_entity_poly.entity_id
_entity_poly.type
_entity_poly.pdbx_seq_one_letter_code
_entity_poly.pdbx_strand_id
1 'polypeptide(L)'
;MRSSGAREREVILRVVFQMTEERYTQYWVAKVMRAEASDPPASLFSFGMMQEGVKGNPGAIGYINMNDVRPGVKVVRISGLLPGEPGYLLH
;
A
#
# COMPACT_ATOMS: atom_id res chain seq x y z
N MET A 1 -3.63 1.10 3.26
CA MET A 1 -3.20 2.22 2.40
C MET A 1 -2.79 3.41 3.25
N ARG A 2 -1.91 4.27 2.74
CA ARG A 2 -1.69 5.62 3.30
C ARG A 2 -2.89 6.51 2.97
N SER A 3 -3.06 7.61 3.72
CA SER A 3 -4.09 8.61 3.45
C SER A 3 -3.97 9.22 2.04
N SER A 4 -5.10 9.69 1.50
CA SER A 4 -5.11 10.43 0.24
C SER A 4 -4.16 11.63 0.29
N GLY A 5 -3.47 11.90 -0.81
CA GLY A 5 -2.42 12.94 -0.90
C GLY A 5 -1.04 12.54 -0.35
N ALA A 6 -0.89 11.38 0.29
CA ALA A 6 0.44 10.89 0.68
C ALA A 6 1.25 10.46 -0.56
N ARG A 7 2.51 10.88 -0.66
CA ARG A 7 3.41 10.55 -1.77
C ARG A 7 3.47 9.04 -2.05
N GLU A 8 3.56 8.23 -1.01
CA GLU A 8 3.70 6.77 -1.19
C GLU A 8 2.42 6.16 -1.75
N ARG A 9 1.25 6.73 -1.43
CA ARG A 9 -0.01 6.31 -2.05
C ARG A 9 -0.01 6.63 -3.54
N GLU A 10 0.41 7.82 -3.92
CA GLU A 10 0.49 8.21 -5.33
C GLU A 10 1.39 7.26 -6.12
N VAL A 11 2.59 6.94 -5.61
CA VAL A 11 3.52 6.01 -6.26
C VAL A 11 2.89 4.62 -6.42
N ILE A 12 2.25 4.09 -5.37
CA ILE A 12 1.62 2.76 -5.43
C ILE A 12 0.44 2.74 -6.40
N LEU A 13 -0.41 3.78 -6.38
CA LEU A 13 -1.54 3.86 -7.29
C LEU A 13 -1.06 3.92 -8.75
N ARG A 14 -0.03 4.71 -9.03
CA ARG A 14 0.53 4.84 -10.39
C ARG A 14 1.25 3.58 -10.87
N VAL A 15 2.15 3.02 -10.05
CA VAL A 15 3.07 1.95 -10.49
C VAL A 15 2.44 0.57 -10.35
N VAL A 16 1.75 0.30 -9.25
CA VAL A 16 1.22 -1.03 -8.94
C VAL A 16 -0.21 -1.17 -9.42
N PHE A 17 -1.09 -0.24 -9.03
CA PHE A 17 -2.51 -0.33 -9.39
C PHE A 17 -2.78 0.20 -10.80
N GLN A 18 -1.89 1.04 -11.34
CA GLN A 18 -2.05 1.72 -12.63
C GLN A 18 -3.38 2.49 -12.71
N MET A 19 -3.75 3.15 -11.60
CA MET A 19 -4.98 3.91 -11.43
C MET A 19 -4.67 5.30 -10.91
N THR A 20 -5.53 6.27 -11.24
CA THR A 20 -5.57 7.55 -10.54
C THR A 20 -6.29 7.41 -9.20
N GLU A 21 -6.18 8.43 -8.34
CA GLU A 21 -6.88 8.48 -7.05
C GLU A 21 -8.42 8.36 -7.23
N GLU A 22 -8.96 9.03 -8.25
CA GLU A 22 -10.39 9.01 -8.59
C GLU A 22 -10.81 7.62 -9.04
N ARG A 23 -10.04 6.98 -9.94
CA ARG A 23 -10.32 5.63 -10.42
C ARG A 23 -10.25 4.61 -9.28
N TYR A 24 -9.26 4.71 -8.40
CA TYR A 24 -9.16 3.87 -7.22
C TYR A 24 -10.40 4.03 -6.32
N THR A 25 -10.82 5.26 -6.07
CA THR A 25 -11.98 5.54 -5.22
C THR A 25 -13.26 4.95 -5.82
N GLN A 26 -13.50 5.22 -7.10
CA GLN A 26 -14.66 4.68 -7.82
C GLN A 26 -14.65 3.14 -7.88
N TYR A 27 -13.47 2.53 -8.09
CA TYR A 27 -13.31 1.08 -8.10
C TYR A 27 -13.82 0.46 -6.80
N TRP A 28 -13.39 0.99 -5.64
CA TRP A 28 -13.80 0.45 -4.35
C TRP A 28 -15.26 0.73 -4.00
N VAL A 29 -15.78 1.91 -4.34
CA VAL A 29 -17.23 2.18 -4.20
C VAL A 29 -18.04 1.14 -4.97
N ALA A 30 -17.66 0.87 -6.22
CA ALA A 30 -18.36 -0.09 -7.05
C ALA A 30 -18.25 -1.53 -6.53
N LYS A 31 -17.08 -1.92 -6.00
CA LYS A 31 -16.86 -3.24 -5.35
C LYS A 31 -17.76 -3.46 -4.14
N VAL A 32 -17.85 -2.46 -3.26
CA VAL A 32 -18.68 -2.53 -2.04
C VAL A 32 -20.17 -2.56 -2.39
N MET A 33 -20.62 -1.71 -3.31
CA MET A 33 -22.03 -1.70 -3.75
C MET A 33 -22.47 -3.03 -4.37
N ARG A 34 -21.56 -3.76 -5.02
CA ARG A 34 -21.82 -5.10 -5.56
C ARG A 34 -21.62 -6.23 -4.53
N ALA A 35 -21.34 -5.91 -3.27
CA ALA A 35 -21.00 -6.86 -2.21
C ALA A 35 -19.83 -7.81 -2.56
N GLU A 36 -18.95 -7.40 -3.48
CA GLU A 36 -17.74 -8.16 -3.84
C GLU A 36 -16.60 -7.95 -2.82
N ALA A 37 -16.73 -6.92 -1.99
CA ALA A 37 -15.87 -6.65 -0.85
C ALA A 37 -16.69 -5.97 0.25
N SER A 38 -16.37 -6.23 1.52
CA SER A 38 -17.04 -5.56 2.65
C SER A 38 -16.65 -4.09 2.74
N ASP A 39 -15.36 -3.79 2.60
CA ASP A 39 -14.81 -2.46 2.79
C ASP A 39 -13.61 -2.19 1.85
N PRO A 40 -13.32 -0.92 1.54
CA PRO A 40 -12.04 -0.56 0.94
C PRO A 40 -10.86 -0.84 1.88
N PRO A 41 -9.63 -0.94 1.36
CA PRO A 41 -8.44 -1.00 2.18
C PRO A 41 -8.34 0.17 3.17
N ALA A 42 -8.02 -0.13 4.42
CA ALA A 42 -7.91 0.86 5.51
C ALA A 42 -6.97 2.03 5.13
N SER A 43 -7.37 3.25 5.48
CA SER A 43 -6.58 4.48 5.26
C SER A 43 -5.85 4.86 6.55
N LEU A 44 -4.52 4.84 6.53
CA LEU A 44 -3.67 5.03 7.71
C LEU A 44 -2.81 6.30 7.59
N PHE A 45 -2.70 7.03 8.69
CA PHE A 45 -2.08 8.37 8.73
C PHE A 45 -0.56 8.38 8.91
N SER A 46 0.05 7.30 9.41
CA SER A 46 1.50 7.22 9.60
C SER A 46 2.09 5.86 9.21
N PHE A 47 3.41 5.84 9.01
CA PHE A 47 4.15 4.59 8.81
C PHE A 47 4.17 3.69 10.04
N GLY A 48 4.21 4.26 11.25
CA GLY A 48 4.09 3.50 12.49
C GLY A 48 2.75 2.76 12.57
N MET A 49 1.64 3.44 12.27
CA MET A 49 0.31 2.80 12.21
C MET A 49 0.25 1.72 11.12
N MET A 50 0.87 1.96 9.97
CA MET A 50 0.92 0.95 8.92
C MET A 50 1.70 -0.29 9.35
N GLN A 51 2.85 -0.10 10.00
CA GLN A 51 3.66 -1.22 10.44
C GLN A 51 2.97 -2.03 11.53
N GLU A 52 2.38 -1.37 12.54
CA GLU A 52 1.61 -2.06 13.58
C GLU A 52 0.38 -2.76 12.99
N GLY A 53 -0.29 -2.14 12.01
CA GLY A 53 -1.37 -2.78 11.25
C GLY A 53 -0.94 -4.06 10.55
N VAL A 54 0.24 -4.08 9.90
CA VAL A 54 0.79 -5.28 9.26
C VAL A 54 1.20 -6.34 10.29
N LYS A 55 1.80 -5.94 11.42
CA LYS A 55 2.23 -6.87 12.47
C LYS A 55 1.06 -7.53 13.19
N GLY A 56 -0.01 -6.78 13.44
CA GLY A 56 -1.18 -7.25 14.17
C GLY A 56 -2.16 -8.10 13.37
N ASN A 57 -2.08 -8.07 12.03
CA ASN A 57 -3.06 -8.71 11.16
C ASN A 57 -2.38 -9.67 10.17
N PRO A 58 -2.39 -10.99 10.43
CA PRO A 58 -1.83 -11.98 9.52
C PRO A 58 -2.42 -11.85 8.10
N GLY A 59 -1.56 -11.81 7.09
CA GLY A 59 -1.95 -11.62 5.69
C GLY A 59 -2.11 -10.16 5.26
N ALA A 60 -2.04 -9.19 6.18
CA ALA A 60 -2.01 -7.79 5.82
C ALA A 60 -0.72 -7.44 5.06
N ILE A 61 -0.86 -6.55 4.07
CA ILE A 61 0.26 -5.99 3.30
C ILE A 61 0.16 -4.47 3.30
N GLY A 62 1.31 -3.81 3.38
CA GLY A 62 1.43 -2.36 3.35
C GLY A 62 2.67 -1.94 2.59
N TYR A 63 2.89 -0.63 2.49
CA TYR A 63 4.04 -0.03 1.84
C TYR A 63 4.56 1.13 2.70
N ILE A 64 5.87 1.17 2.88
CA ILE A 64 6.56 2.09 3.79
C ILE A 64 7.85 2.54 3.10
N ASN A 65 8.33 3.74 3.43
CA ASN A 65 9.67 4.13 3.00
C ASN A 65 10.70 3.17 3.62
N MET A 66 11.68 2.73 2.83
CA MET A 66 12.68 1.76 3.29
C MET A 66 13.45 2.25 4.53
N ASN A 67 13.68 3.56 4.64
CA ASN A 67 14.37 4.16 5.79
C ASN A 67 13.54 4.13 7.09
N ASP A 68 12.23 3.93 6.98
CA ASP A 68 11.28 3.91 8.10
C ASP A 68 10.92 2.49 8.56
N VAL A 69 11.41 1.45 7.88
CA VAL A 69 11.16 0.05 8.25
C VAL A 69 11.78 -0.25 9.62
N ARG A 70 10.95 -0.68 10.58
CA ARG A 70 11.41 -1.20 11.87
C ARG A 70 11.39 -2.74 11.88
N PRO A 71 12.13 -3.40 12.79
CA PRO A 71 12.07 -4.86 12.93
C PRO A 71 10.66 -5.43 13.17
N GLY A 72 10.47 -6.69 12.81
CA GLY A 72 9.22 -7.43 13.03
C GLY A 72 8.24 -7.40 11.85
N VAL A 73 8.66 -6.92 10.68
CA VAL A 73 7.96 -7.09 9.41
C VAL A 73 8.89 -7.68 8.36
N LYS A 74 8.32 -8.36 7.38
CA LYS A 74 9.07 -8.90 6.24
C LYS A 74 8.98 -7.94 5.05
N VAL A 75 10.12 -7.50 4.55
CA VAL A 75 10.19 -6.73 3.29
C VAL A 75 10.00 -7.70 2.12
N VAL A 76 9.04 -7.40 1.24
CA VAL A 76 8.74 -8.23 0.06
C VAL A 76 9.51 -7.69 -1.15
N ARG A 77 10.03 -8.60 -1.98
CA ARG A 77 10.68 -8.27 -3.25
C ARG A 77 9.63 -7.99 -4.32
N ILE A 78 9.86 -6.99 -5.16
CA ILE A 78 9.01 -6.68 -6.31
C ILE A 78 9.78 -7.07 -7.56
N SER A 79 9.22 -7.99 -8.35
CA SER A 79 9.90 -8.56 -9.53
C SER A 79 11.28 -9.14 -9.20
N GLY A 80 11.42 -9.74 -8.01
CA GLY A 80 12.69 -10.29 -7.52
C GLY A 80 13.65 -9.26 -6.91
N LEU A 81 13.32 -7.97 -6.95
CA LEU A 81 14.21 -6.89 -6.49
C LEU A 81 13.82 -6.35 -5.11
N LEU A 82 14.82 -6.01 -4.30
CA LEU A 82 14.68 -5.25 -3.05
C LEU A 82 14.76 -3.75 -3.31
N PRO A 83 14.20 -2.91 -2.39
CA PRO A 83 14.42 -1.48 -2.42
C PRO A 83 15.92 -1.13 -2.49
N GLY A 84 16.29 -0.28 -3.44
CA GLY A 84 17.67 0.16 -3.68
C GLY A 84 18.46 -0.68 -4.70
N GLU A 85 17.96 -1.85 -5.10
CA GLU A 85 18.57 -2.59 -6.21
C GLU A 85 18.27 -1.90 -7.56
N PRO A 86 19.22 -1.88 -8.52
CA PRO A 86 18.99 -1.28 -9.84
C PRO A 86 17.76 -1.89 -10.54
N GLY A 87 16.88 -1.04 -11.07
CA GLY A 87 15.64 -1.47 -11.71
C GLY A 87 14.43 -1.62 -10.76
N TYR A 88 14.58 -1.32 -9.46
CA TYR A 88 13.45 -1.32 -8.53
C TYR A 88 12.41 -0.24 -8.89
N LEU A 89 11.17 -0.65 -9.10
CA LEU A 89 10.13 0.17 -9.73
C LEU A 89 9.47 1.20 -8.81
N LEU A 90 9.62 1.09 -7.49
CA LEU A 90 9.01 2.02 -6.53
C LEU A 90 10.05 3.04 -6.04
N HIS A 91 9.97 4.27 -6.57
CA HIS A 91 10.84 5.42 -6.28
C HIS A 91 10.04 6.71 -6.07
#